data_AF-A0A6P1WXP6-F1
#
_entry.id   AF-A0A6P1WXP6-F1
#
_cell.length_a   1.000
_cell.length_b   1.000
_cell.length_c   1.000
_cell.angle_alpha   90.00
_cell.angle_beta   90.00
_cell.angle_gamma   90.00
#
_symmetry.space_group_name_H-M   'P 1'
#
loop_
_entity.id
_entity.type
_entity.pdbx_description
1 polymer ?
#
loop_
_entity_poly.entity_id
_entity_poly.type
_entity_poly.pdbx_seq_one_letter_code
_entity_poly.pdbx_strand_id
1 'polypeptide(L)'
;MVSVLVDNNEVVLHFGLGELMALDRDLGFEVKKVKLGSGLGFLVPKLEEGDVVGLAIMLKAATSRQPYPLKTEAQLESALVYAHETYGSFEAFGKVVIEEMGKHVLTQDLIKKHQKD
;
A
#
# COMPACT_ATOMS: atom_id res chain seq x y z
N MET A 1 10.82 1.30 7.56
CA MET A 1 10.85 1.79 6.17
C MET A 1 10.71 0.59 5.25
N VAL A 2 9.84 0.67 4.26
CA VAL A 2 9.61 -0.39 3.26
C VAL A 2 9.82 0.21 1.89
N SER A 3 10.52 -0.51 1.01
CA SER A 3 10.79 -0.09 -0.36
C SER A 3 10.70 -1.28 -1.33
N VAL A 4 10.53 -0.95 -2.60
CA VAL A 4 10.58 -1.88 -3.73
C VAL A 4 11.57 -1.38 -4.78
N LEU A 5 12.17 -2.29 -5.56
CA LEU A 5 13.06 -1.93 -6.65
C LEU A 5 12.30 -2.01 -7.98
N VAL A 6 12.33 -0.93 -8.76
CA VAL A 6 11.75 -0.86 -10.12
C VAL A 6 12.72 -0.16 -11.05
N ASP A 7 13.09 -0.80 -12.16
CA ASP A 7 14.05 -0.26 -13.14
C ASP A 7 15.36 0.24 -12.51
N ASN A 8 15.91 -0.51 -11.54
CA ASN A 8 17.07 -0.14 -10.70
C ASN A 8 16.90 1.10 -9.81
N ASN A 9 15.67 1.61 -9.67
CA ASN A 9 15.35 2.69 -8.74
C ASN A 9 14.70 2.11 -7.49
N GLU A 10 15.25 2.46 -6.33
CA GLU A 10 14.60 2.17 -5.05
C GLU A 10 13.42 3.14 -4.87
N VAL A 11 12.23 2.58 -4.73
CA VAL A 11 10.98 3.31 -4.51
C VAL A 11 10.50 3.03 -3.11
N VAL A 12 10.61 4.03 -2.23
CA VAL A 12 10.16 3.93 -0.83
C VAL A 12 8.63 4.00 -0.79
N LEU A 13 7.99 3.32 0.16
CA LEU A 13 6.54 3.42 0.35
C LEU A 13 6.23 4.49 1.41
N HIS A 14 5.34 5.42 1.08
CA HIS A 14 4.89 6.47 1.98
C HIS A 14 3.42 6.29 2.38
N PHE A 15 3.12 6.61 3.64
CA PHE A 15 1.78 6.47 4.23
C PHE A 15 1.30 7.80 4.81
N GLY A 16 1.54 8.89 4.07
CA GLY A 16 1.11 10.24 4.43
C GLY A 16 -0.35 10.50 4.05
N LEU A 17 -0.88 11.66 4.48
CA LEU A 17 -2.25 12.06 4.16
C LEU A 17 -2.52 12.08 2.65
N GLY A 18 -1.53 12.51 1.86
CA GLY A 18 -1.66 12.56 0.41
C GLY A 18 -1.80 11.18 -0.24
N GLU A 19 -1.03 10.21 0.24
CA GLU A 19 -1.09 8.82 -0.23
C GLU A 19 -2.39 8.14 0.21
N LEU A 20 -2.87 8.41 1.43
CA LEU A 20 -4.16 7.92 1.93
C LEU A 20 -5.34 8.49 1.11
N MET A 21 -5.29 9.76 0.75
CA MET A 21 -6.29 10.36 -0.15
C MET A 21 -6.21 9.77 -1.55
N ALA A 22 -5.00 9.53 -2.07
CA ALA A 22 -4.84 8.84 -3.36
C ALA A 22 -5.43 7.43 -3.33
N LEU A 23 -5.27 6.72 -2.22
CA LEU A 23 -5.84 5.39 -2.00
C LEU A 23 -7.37 5.43 -2.02
N ASP A 24 -7.98 6.33 -1.24
CA ASP A 24 -9.44 6.49 -1.20
C ASP A 24 -10.02 6.86 -2.57
N ARG A 25 -9.29 7.67 -3.34
CA ARG A 25 -9.66 8.05 -4.71
C ARG A 25 -9.62 6.89 -5.68
N ASP A 26 -8.52 6.14 -5.69
CA ASP A 26 -8.33 5.00 -6.59
C ASP A 26 -9.37 3.90 -6.33
N LEU A 27 -9.86 3.77 -5.10
CA LEU A 27 -10.92 2.84 -4.72
C LEU A 27 -12.35 3.41 -4.91
N GLY A 28 -12.47 4.68 -5.34
CA GLY A 28 -13.74 5.36 -5.56
C GLY A 28 -14.51 5.71 -4.28
N PHE A 29 -13.84 5.76 -3.12
CA PHE A 29 -14.44 6.14 -1.84
C PHE A 29 -14.71 7.65 -1.74
N GLU A 30 -13.89 8.48 -2.39
CA GLU A 30 -14.11 9.94 -2.48
C GLU A 30 -15.45 10.27 -3.20
N VAL A 31 -15.79 9.53 -4.26
CA VAL A 31 -17.03 9.72 -5.04
C VAL A 31 -18.27 9.28 -4.25
N LYS A 32 -18.11 8.30 -3.36
CA LYS A 32 -19.21 7.70 -2.58
C LYS A 32 -19.51 8.43 -1.26
N LYS A 33 -18.92 9.60 -1.00
CA LYS A 33 -19.01 10.35 0.28
C LYS A 33 -18.62 9.50 1.50
N VAL A 34 -17.69 8.57 1.33
CA VAL A 34 -17.21 7.73 2.43
C VAL A 34 -16.14 8.50 3.22
N LYS A 35 -16.01 8.22 4.52
CA LYS A 35 -15.02 8.88 5.40
C LYS A 35 -13.59 8.58 4.92
N LEU A 36 -12.73 9.59 4.98
CA LEU A 36 -11.29 9.47 4.69
C LEU A 36 -10.67 8.37 5.56
N GLY A 37 -9.85 7.51 4.95
CA GLY A 37 -9.24 6.34 5.59
C GLY A 37 -10.04 5.04 5.45
N SER A 38 -11.17 5.06 4.72
CA SER A 38 -11.95 3.83 4.45
C SER A 38 -11.27 2.92 3.44
N GLY A 39 -10.47 3.48 2.53
CA GLY A 39 -9.62 2.74 1.61
C GLY A 39 -8.60 1.89 2.33
N LEU A 40 -8.01 2.42 3.41
CA LEU A 40 -7.07 1.66 4.22
C LEU A 40 -7.76 0.46 4.90
N GLY A 41 -8.96 0.65 5.46
CA GLY A 41 -9.71 -0.45 6.07
C GLY A 41 -10.14 -1.54 5.08
N PHE A 42 -10.40 -1.16 3.83
CA PHE A 42 -10.62 -2.13 2.75
C PHE A 42 -9.34 -2.85 2.33
N LEU A 43 -8.20 -2.16 2.31
CA LEU A 43 -6.93 -2.74 1.86
C LEU A 43 -6.29 -3.68 2.86
N VAL A 44 -6.37 -3.40 4.16
CA VAL A 44 -5.63 -4.19 5.17
C VAL A 44 -5.92 -5.69 5.05
N PRO A 45 -7.16 -6.17 4.99
CA PRO A 45 -7.44 -7.60 4.79
C PRO A 45 -6.83 -8.17 3.49
N LYS A 46 -6.84 -7.39 2.41
CA LYS A 46 -6.23 -7.80 1.13
C LYS A 46 -4.72 -7.96 1.22
N LEU A 47 -4.06 -7.09 1.98
CA LEU A 47 -2.63 -7.19 2.24
C LEU A 47 -2.31 -8.41 3.10
N GLU A 48 -3.16 -8.75 4.08
CA GLU A 48 -3.01 -9.94 4.91
C GLU A 48 -3.12 -11.24 4.10
N GLU A 49 -4.05 -11.28 3.14
CA GLU A 49 -4.28 -12.40 2.23
C GLU A 49 -3.24 -12.48 1.09
N GLY A 50 -2.34 -11.50 0.96
CA GLY A 50 -1.42 -11.43 -0.16
C GLY A 50 -2.11 -11.21 -1.52
N ASP A 51 -3.29 -10.58 -1.53
CA ASP A 51 -4.05 -10.27 -2.74
C ASP A 51 -3.25 -9.32 -3.64
N VAL A 52 -2.84 -9.83 -4.81
CA VAL A 52 -1.96 -9.12 -5.75
C VAL A 52 -2.58 -7.79 -6.21
N VAL A 53 -3.91 -7.76 -6.39
CA VAL A 53 -4.61 -6.53 -6.81
C VAL A 53 -4.60 -5.50 -5.68
N GLY A 54 -4.88 -5.90 -4.44
CA GLY A 54 -4.76 -5.04 -3.26
C GLY A 54 -3.35 -4.48 -3.08
N LEU A 55 -2.33 -5.31 -3.27
CA LEU A 55 -0.92 -4.90 -3.21
C LEU A 55 -0.57 -3.89 -4.31
N ALA A 56 -1.03 -4.11 -5.55
CA ALA A 56 -0.81 -3.17 -6.66
C ALA A 56 -1.45 -1.81 -6.39
N ILE A 57 -2.68 -1.79 -5.89
CA ILE A 57 -3.39 -0.55 -5.50
C ILE A 57 -2.62 0.18 -4.39
N MET A 58 -2.13 -0.56 -3.39
CA MET A 58 -1.31 0.00 -2.32
C MET A 58 -0.05 0.66 -2.89
N LEU A 59 0.73 -0.08 -3.69
CA LEU A 59 1.99 0.38 -4.28
C LEU A 59 1.80 1.65 -5.10
N LYS A 60 0.74 1.71 -5.90
CA LYS A 60 0.37 2.90 -6.67
C LYS A 60 0.07 4.09 -5.75
N ALA A 61 -0.75 3.90 -4.72
CA ALA A 61 -1.12 4.97 -3.80
C ALA A 61 0.08 5.48 -2.98
N ALA A 62 0.86 4.59 -2.39
CA ALA A 62 2.01 4.90 -1.53
C ALA A 62 3.18 5.58 -2.26
N THR A 63 3.19 5.50 -3.59
CA THR A 63 4.21 6.13 -4.44
C THR A 63 3.69 7.32 -5.23
N SER A 64 2.39 7.60 -5.17
CA SER A 64 1.67 8.57 -6.02
C SER A 64 2.23 10.00 -6.01
N ARG A 65 2.89 10.41 -4.92
CA ARG A 65 3.43 11.78 -4.74
C ARG A 65 4.94 11.88 -4.89
N GLN A 66 5.61 10.80 -5.28
CA GLN A 66 7.06 10.77 -5.44
C GLN A 66 7.48 11.23 -6.83
N PRO A 67 8.76 11.59 -7.03
CA PRO A 67 9.29 11.90 -8.35
C PRO A 67 9.17 10.72 -9.34
N TYR A 68 9.26 9.49 -8.84
CA TYR A 68 9.14 8.25 -9.60
C TYR A 68 7.95 7.40 -9.10
N PRO A 69 6.71 7.84 -9.35
CA PRO A 69 5.52 7.12 -8.92
C PRO A 69 5.30 5.87 -9.79
N LEU A 70 4.81 4.79 -9.18
CA LEU A 70 4.43 3.58 -9.91
C LEU A 70 3.07 3.83 -10.59
N LYS A 71 3.08 4.01 -11.90
CA LYS A 71 1.89 4.43 -12.68
C LYS A 71 1.41 3.37 -13.66
N THR A 72 2.31 2.59 -14.23
CA THR A 72 1.99 1.62 -15.27
C THR A 72 1.85 0.22 -14.68
N GLU A 73 1.11 -0.64 -15.38
CA GLU A 73 0.99 -2.06 -15.02
C GLU A 73 2.36 -2.74 -14.98
N ALA A 74 3.24 -2.46 -15.95
CA ALA A 74 4.60 -3.01 -15.98
C ALA A 74 5.45 -2.60 -14.76
N GLN A 75 5.34 -1.35 -14.31
CA GLN A 75 6.03 -0.89 -13.09
C GLN A 75 5.50 -1.58 -11.83
N LEU A 76 4.18 -1.74 -11.74
CA LEU A 76 3.52 -2.42 -10.63
C LEU A 76 3.87 -3.92 -10.62
N GLU A 77 3.87 -4.57 -11.78
CA GLU A 77 4.28 -5.97 -11.93
C GLU A 77 5.72 -6.16 -11.50
N SER A 78 6.65 -5.32 -11.97
CA SER A 78 8.05 -5.36 -11.55
C SER A 78 8.20 -5.18 -10.03
N ALA A 79 7.46 -4.24 -9.43
CA ALA A 79 7.48 -4.03 -7.98
C ALA A 79 6.96 -5.25 -7.21
N LEU A 80 5.90 -5.89 -7.71
CA LEU A 80 5.30 -7.09 -7.12
C LEU A 80 6.24 -8.30 -7.22
N VAL A 81 6.88 -8.51 -8.37
CA VAL A 81 7.88 -9.57 -8.55
C VAL A 81 9.04 -9.37 -7.56
N TYR A 82 9.60 -8.15 -7.51
CA TYR A 82 10.64 -7.82 -6.54
C TYR A 82 10.19 -8.09 -5.09
N ALA A 83 8.98 -7.66 -4.74
CA ALA A 83 8.44 -7.88 -3.41
C ALA A 83 8.29 -9.38 -3.09
N HIS A 84 7.79 -10.18 -4.02
CA HIS A 84 7.68 -11.62 -3.84
C HIS A 84 9.06 -12.27 -3.65
N GLU A 85 10.03 -11.94 -4.49
CA GLU A 85 11.39 -12.51 -4.41
C GLU A 85 12.14 -12.09 -3.14
N THR A 86 11.92 -10.85 -2.68
CA THR A 86 12.61 -10.28 -1.51
C THR A 86 12.00 -10.75 -0.19
N TYR A 87 10.67 -10.76 -0.10
CA TYR A 87 9.95 -11.09 1.14
C TYR A 87 9.46 -12.55 1.18
N GLY A 88 9.66 -13.31 0.11
CA GLY A 88 9.37 -14.75 0.00
C GLY A 88 7.92 -15.08 -0.37
N SER A 89 6.95 -14.20 -0.10
CA SER A 89 5.56 -14.32 -0.55
C SER A 89 4.84 -12.98 -0.52
N PHE A 90 3.69 -12.89 -1.20
CA PHE A 90 2.84 -11.70 -1.15
C PHE A 90 2.23 -11.45 0.23
N GLU A 91 1.87 -12.52 0.96
CA GLU A 91 1.42 -12.39 2.36
C GLU A 91 2.51 -11.83 3.26
N ALA A 92 3.76 -12.28 3.09
CA ALA A 92 4.89 -11.78 3.86
C ALA A 92 5.17 -10.30 3.56
N PHE A 93 5.12 -9.91 2.28
CA PHE A 93 5.24 -8.51 1.90
C PHE A 93 4.10 -7.66 2.47
N GLY A 94 2.86 -8.14 2.37
CA GLY A 94 1.69 -7.48 2.94
C GLY A 94 1.82 -7.26 4.45
N LYS A 95 2.28 -8.26 5.21
CA LYS A 95 2.59 -8.14 6.65
C LYS A 95 3.62 -7.06 6.93
N VAL A 96 4.72 -7.02 6.18
CA VAL A 96 5.76 -5.98 6.33
C VAL A 96 5.19 -4.58 6.07
N VAL A 97 4.34 -4.44 5.05
CA VAL A 97 3.65 -3.17 4.74
C VAL A 97 2.71 -2.77 5.89
N ILE A 98 1.90 -3.70 6.42
CA ILE A 98 1.00 -3.46 7.56
C ILE A 98 1.78 -3.07 8.82
N GLU A 99 2.86 -3.77 9.13
CA GLU A 99 3.73 -3.45 10.27
C GLU A 99 4.32 -2.04 10.16
N GLU A 100 4.73 -1.65 8.95
CA GLU A 100 5.22 -0.29 8.72
C GLU A 100 4.11 0.74 8.92
N MET A 101 2.92 0.53 8.35
CA MET A 101 1.75 1.39 8.60
C MET A 101 1.39 1.47 10.08
N GLY A 102 1.63 0.40 10.86
CA GLY A 102 1.44 0.38 12.30
C GLY A 102 2.37 1.33 13.08
N LYS A 103 3.47 1.80 12.47
CA LYS A 103 4.43 2.73 13.08
C LYS A 103 4.11 4.21 12.77
N HIS A 104 3.28 4.49 11.76
CA HIS A 104 2.99 5.85 11.31
C HIS A 104 1.78 6.45 12.03
N VAL A 105 1.91 7.69 12.53
CA VAL A 105 0.85 8.35 13.34
C VAL A 105 -0.50 8.46 12.63
N LEU A 106 -0.49 8.59 11.30
CA LEU A 106 -1.70 8.77 10.49
C LEU A 106 -2.44 7.46 10.18
N THR A 107 -1.79 6.31 10.36
CA THR A 107 -2.34 4.98 10.01
C THR A 107 -2.41 4.03 11.21
N GLN A 108 -1.57 4.22 12.23
CA GLN A 108 -1.41 3.29 13.35
C GLN A 108 -2.71 2.93 14.06
N ASP A 109 -3.64 3.88 14.22
CA ASP A 109 -4.88 3.63 14.97
C ASP A 109 -5.87 2.78 14.15
N LEU A 110 -5.86 2.94 12.82
CA LEU A 110 -6.64 2.09 11.91
C LEU A 110 -6.07 0.67 11.84
N ILE A 111 -4.74 0.53 11.84
CA ILE A 111 -4.07 -0.77 11.86
C ILE A 111 -4.33 -1.50 13.19
N LYS A 112 -4.14 -0.82 14.33
CA LYS A 112 -4.43 -1.39 15.66
C LYS A 112 -5.88 -1.83 15.82
N LYS A 113 -6.82 -1.19 15.11
CA LYS A 113 -8.21 -1.59 15.12
C LYS A 113 -8.41 -2.93 14.40
N HIS A 114 -7.77 -3.13 13.25
CA HIS A 114 -7.86 -4.38 12.49
C HIS A 114 -7.17 -5.57 13.19
N GLN A 115 -6.06 -5.33 13.90
CA GLN A 115 -5.34 -6.38 14.62
C GLN A 115 -6.00 -6.84 15.93
N LYS A 116 -7.06 -6.16 16.37
CA LYS A 116 -7.80 -6.48 17.62
C LYS A 116 -9.05 -7.33 17.38
N ASP A 117 -9.42 -7.53 16.12
CA ASP A 117 -10.51 -8.39 15.68
C ASP A 117 -9.96 -9.75 15.23
#